data_AF-A0A7C3S6D6-F1
#
_entry.id   AF-A0A7C3S6D6-F1
#
_cell.length_a   1.000
_cell.length_b   1.000
_cell.length_c   1.000
_cell.angle_alpha   90.00
_cell.angle_beta   90.00
_cell.angle_gamma   90.00
#
_symmetry.space_group_name_H-M   'P 1'
#
loop_
_entity.id
_entity.type
_entity.pdbx_description
1 polymer ?
#
loop_
_entity_poly.entity_id
_entity_poly.type
_entity_poly.pdbx_seq_one_letter_code
_entity_poly.pdbx_strand_id
1 'polypeptide(L)'
;MLKRLVAITLAYIALLVILVGLAWHLRVMRQLERELERLRKAGEPTRWEDIAPPIPKHLDGTPLVRQAVEQLGLAQQKIPPNVWETYNAQVLEVARPALKTFRQALALPHWRLVDPKQVAEFKTPDEEYKALREFARLLRAEALQRKRKGDVDGALESCQTILKLCRHISDEPYILAFLFQKAIFAIGTRALWDEVLADADASATAYRVVLAELRAWDIDRDFVRALKGERVVAGILAYDFFRRKVWLLSTWIAANQSLTLDFYRQLLPIAQKGVPYDRQKISRLTADVMQKTQGSTLHLARILIVQPEELFDTATEVHALQRVTEVALALRLYRKEHGHYPENLQALVPKFLPSVPSDPYDGKPLRYRKLAKGFKVWSIGGNCKDDGGVKVRDWWRRGDLVLESKI
;
A
#
# COMPACT_ATOMS: atom_id res chain seq x y z
N MET A 1 12.52 69.59 14.56
CA MET A 1 11.20 68.93 14.38
C MET A 1 11.26 67.70 13.47
N LEU A 2 11.92 67.76 12.30
CA LEU A 2 11.95 66.66 11.33
C LEU A 2 12.40 65.29 11.90
N LYS A 3 13.47 65.24 12.71
CA LYS A 3 13.94 63.99 13.33
C LYS A 3 12.92 63.33 14.28
N ARG A 4 12.12 64.12 15.00
CA ARG A 4 11.05 63.61 15.88
C ARG A 4 9.88 63.08 15.06
N LEU A 5 9.51 63.77 13.98
CA LEU A 5 8.44 63.33 13.07
C LEU A 5 8.81 61.99 12.39
N VAL A 6 10.04 61.86 11.89
CA VAL A 6 10.55 60.61 11.29
C VAL A 6 10.54 59.46 12.31
N ALA A 7 10.99 59.70 13.54
CA ALA A 7 10.96 58.68 14.60
C ALA A 7 9.53 58.21 14.93
N ILE A 8 8.57 59.13 15.00
CA ILE A 8 7.15 58.81 15.24
C ILE A 8 6.57 57.99 14.07
N THR A 9 6.84 58.40 12.83
CA THR A 9 6.38 57.66 11.64
C THR A 9 6.96 56.25 11.59
N LEU A 10 8.26 56.08 11.87
CA LEU A 10 8.90 54.77 11.94
C LEU A 10 8.32 53.90 13.06
N ALA A 11 8.03 54.49 14.23
CA ALA A 11 7.39 53.77 15.34
C ALA A 11 5.96 53.33 14.98
N TYR A 12 5.19 54.16 14.27
CA TYR A 12 3.85 53.81 13.80
C TYR A 12 3.89 52.69 12.75
N ILE A 13 4.82 52.75 11.79
CA ILE A 13 5.04 51.68 10.81
C ILE A 13 5.41 50.37 11.54
N ALA A 14 6.34 50.41 12.49
CA ALA A 14 6.72 49.24 13.28
C ALA A 14 5.53 48.65 14.05
N LEU A 15 4.73 49.49 14.70
CA LEU A 15 3.52 49.05 15.41
C LEU A 15 2.51 48.42 14.44
N LEU A 16 2.28 49.01 13.26
CA LEU A 16 1.39 48.46 12.25
C LEU A 16 1.86 47.08 11.77
N VAL A 17 3.17 46.92 11.49
CA VAL A 17 3.75 45.62 11.11
C VAL A 17 3.55 44.58 12.22
N ILE A 18 3.75 44.97 13.49
CA ILE A 18 3.51 44.09 14.64
C ILE A 18 2.04 43.68 14.72
N LEU A 19 1.11 44.62 14.59
CA LEU A 19 -0.33 44.34 14.66
C LEU A 19 -0.81 43.44 13.52
N VAL A 20 -0.34 43.69 12.29
CA VAL A 20 -0.63 42.83 11.12
C VAL A 20 -0.04 41.44 11.32
N GLY A 21 1.20 41.35 11.79
CA GLY A 21 1.86 40.08 12.11
C GLY A 21 1.13 39.29 13.20
N LEU A 22 0.69 39.95 14.26
CA LEU A 22 -0.10 39.36 15.34
C LEU A 22 -1.47 38.90 14.85
N ALA A 23 -2.17 39.72 14.07
CA ALA A 23 -3.46 39.35 13.48
C ALA A 23 -3.33 38.12 12.57
N TRP A 24 -2.29 38.07 11.75
CA TRP A 24 -1.96 36.91 10.92
C TRP A 24 -1.67 35.67 11.77
N HIS A 25 -0.81 35.80 12.79
CA HIS A 25 -0.49 34.72 13.73
C HIS A 25 -1.75 34.14 14.38
N LEU A 26 -2.58 35.01 14.99
CA LEU A 26 -3.81 34.60 15.66
C LEU A 26 -4.81 33.95 14.70
N ARG A 27 -4.86 34.39 13.44
CA ARG A 27 -5.74 33.80 12.42
C ARG A 27 -5.27 32.40 12.04
N VAL A 28 -3.98 32.21 11.75
CA VAL A 28 -3.41 30.93 11.34
C VAL A 28 -3.54 29.91 12.48
N MET A 29 -3.18 30.29 13.70
CA MET A 29 -3.29 29.41 14.87
C MET A 29 -4.74 28.98 15.12
N ARG A 30 -5.70 29.92 15.09
CA ARG A 30 -7.13 29.60 15.22
C ARG A 30 -7.66 28.71 14.09
N GLN A 31 -7.12 28.82 12.88
CA GLN A 31 -7.52 27.93 11.78
C GLN A 31 -7.01 26.50 12.01
N LEU A 32 -5.73 26.36 12.36
CA LEU A 32 -5.12 25.07 12.65
C LEU A 32 -5.81 24.37 13.83
N GLU A 33 -6.06 25.10 14.92
CA GLU A 33 -6.71 24.55 16.11
C GLU A 33 -8.13 24.07 15.82
N ARG A 34 -8.91 24.85 15.04
CA ARG A 34 -10.24 24.42 14.58
C ARG A 34 -10.19 23.13 13.78
N GLU A 35 -9.20 22.96 12.90
CA GLU A 35 -9.07 21.76 12.08
C GLU A 35 -8.66 20.54 12.92
N LEU A 36 -7.70 20.69 13.84
CA LEU A 36 -7.32 19.62 14.77
C LEU A 36 -8.49 19.23 15.68
N GLU A 37 -9.25 20.19 16.18
CA GLU A 37 -10.42 19.94 17.01
C GLU A 37 -11.55 19.26 16.22
N ARG A 38 -11.74 19.64 14.95
CA ARG A 38 -12.66 18.94 14.03
C ARG A 38 -12.28 17.47 13.90
N LEU A 39 -10.99 17.15 13.71
CA LEU A 39 -10.51 15.76 13.62
C LEU A 39 -10.81 15.00 14.92
N ARG A 40 -10.47 15.57 16.08
CA ARG A 40 -10.74 14.93 17.38
C ARG A 40 -12.23 14.66 17.59
N LYS A 41 -13.10 15.63 17.31
CA LYS A 41 -14.56 15.49 17.42
C LYS A 41 -15.12 14.44 16.46
N ALA A 42 -14.50 14.27 15.30
CA ALA A 42 -14.89 13.25 14.33
C ALA A 42 -14.35 11.85 14.67
N GLY A 43 -13.60 11.68 15.77
CA GLY A 43 -12.92 10.42 16.10
C GLY A 43 -11.82 10.06 15.10
N GLU A 44 -11.33 11.04 14.34
CA GLU A 44 -10.27 10.85 13.37
C GLU A 44 -8.92 10.83 14.08
N PRO A 45 -7.98 9.93 13.70
CA PRO A 45 -6.70 9.80 14.37
C PRO A 45 -5.89 11.10 14.23
N THR A 46 -5.40 11.57 15.37
CA THR A 46 -4.51 12.74 15.48
C THR A 46 -3.18 12.40 16.14
N ARG A 47 -3.08 11.22 16.75
CA ARG A 47 -1.89 10.66 17.36
C ARG A 47 -1.55 9.31 16.74
N TRP A 48 -0.31 8.87 16.94
CA TRP A 48 0.12 7.54 16.47
C TRP A 48 -0.67 6.42 17.14
N GLU A 49 -0.95 6.54 18.44
CA GLU A 49 -1.68 5.51 19.19
C GLU A 49 -3.14 5.36 18.71
N ASP A 50 -3.73 6.40 18.13
CA ASP A 50 -5.09 6.38 17.60
C ASP A 50 -5.19 5.49 16.34
N ILE A 51 -4.12 5.42 15.53
CA ILE A 51 -4.08 4.67 14.27
C ILE A 51 -3.32 3.33 14.38
N ALA A 52 -2.37 3.24 15.31
CA ALA A 52 -1.58 2.06 15.62
C ALA A 52 -1.61 1.79 17.14
N PRO A 53 -2.77 1.35 17.68
CA PRO A 53 -2.86 1.01 19.11
C PRO A 53 -1.93 -0.17 19.45
N PRO A 54 -1.44 -0.27 20.71
CA PRO A 54 -0.58 -1.37 21.13
C PRO A 54 -1.21 -2.74 20.86
N ILE A 55 -0.42 -3.67 20.35
CA ILE A 55 -0.88 -5.03 20.07
C ILE A 55 -0.90 -5.84 21.37
N PRO A 56 -2.00 -6.54 21.72
CA PRO A 56 -2.02 -7.44 22.86
C PRO A 56 -0.96 -8.55 22.72
N LYS A 57 -0.18 -8.81 23.76
CA LYS A 57 0.98 -9.73 23.71
C LYS A 57 0.67 -11.12 23.14
N HIS A 58 -0.51 -11.67 23.42
CA HIS A 58 -0.93 -13.00 22.95
C HIS A 58 -1.33 -13.03 21.45
N LEU A 59 -1.47 -11.85 20.83
CA LEU A 59 -1.80 -11.67 19.42
C LEU A 59 -0.60 -11.14 18.61
N ASP A 60 0.51 -10.82 19.29
CA ASP A 60 1.64 -10.10 18.73
C ASP A 60 2.73 -11.05 18.21
N GLY A 61 2.83 -11.16 16.89
CA GLY A 61 3.87 -11.90 16.19
C GLY A 61 5.18 -11.14 16.00
N THR A 62 5.27 -9.87 16.41
CA THR A 62 6.48 -9.04 16.22
C THR A 62 7.76 -9.70 16.73
N PRO A 63 7.79 -10.33 17.93
CA PRO A 63 9.00 -11.01 18.40
C PRO A 63 9.46 -12.14 17.48
N LEU A 64 8.52 -12.91 16.93
CA LEU A 64 8.82 -13.99 15.99
C LEU A 64 9.27 -13.45 14.63
N VAL A 65 8.69 -12.34 14.15
CA VAL A 65 9.18 -11.70 12.91
C VAL A 65 10.63 -11.26 13.10
N ARG A 66 10.95 -10.56 14.19
CA ARG A 66 12.32 -10.12 14.47
C ARG A 66 13.30 -11.29 14.60
N GLN A 67 12.89 -12.36 15.30
CA GLN A 67 13.67 -13.58 15.39
C GLN A 67 13.91 -14.22 14.01
N ALA A 68 12.89 -14.25 13.15
CA ALA A 68 13.04 -14.77 11.79
C ALA A 68 14.00 -13.91 10.97
N VAL A 69 13.93 -12.58 11.08
CA VAL A 69 14.86 -11.64 10.40
C VAL A 69 16.30 -11.87 10.86
N GLU A 70 16.54 -12.05 12.15
CA GLU A 70 17.87 -12.37 12.67
C GLU A 70 18.38 -13.70 12.11
N GLN A 71 17.55 -14.74 12.13
CA GLN A 71 17.88 -16.05 11.57
C GLN A 71 18.19 -15.97 10.07
N LEU A 72 17.46 -15.12 9.33
CA LEU A 72 17.69 -14.88 7.90
C LEU A 72 19.07 -14.25 7.67
N GLY A 73 19.43 -13.23 8.45
CA GLY A 73 20.75 -12.60 8.38
C GLY A 73 21.89 -13.59 8.67
N LEU A 74 21.73 -14.45 9.67
CA LEU A 74 22.68 -15.53 9.97
C LEU A 74 22.75 -16.58 8.83
N ALA A 75 21.64 -16.83 8.13
CA ALA A 75 21.61 -17.72 6.98
C ALA A 75 22.40 -17.13 5.80
N GLN A 76 22.23 -15.84 5.53
CA GLN A 76 22.92 -15.12 4.45
C GLN A 76 24.44 -15.09 4.62
N GLN A 77 24.93 -15.05 5.86
CA GLN A 77 26.37 -15.11 6.15
C GLN A 77 27.02 -16.47 5.82
N LYS A 78 26.23 -17.54 5.72
CA LYS A 78 26.74 -18.90 5.47
C LYS A 78 26.94 -19.21 3.98
N ILE A 79 26.41 -18.37 3.08
CA ILE A 79 26.42 -18.61 1.64
C ILE A 79 26.96 -17.35 0.93
N PRO A 80 27.85 -17.49 -0.08
CA PRO A 80 28.28 -16.34 -0.88
C PRO A 80 27.10 -15.57 -1.51
N PRO A 81 27.11 -14.22 -1.54
CA PRO A 81 25.98 -13.43 -2.04
C PRO A 81 25.53 -13.79 -3.46
N ASN A 82 26.46 -14.10 -4.36
CA ASN A 82 26.16 -14.53 -5.73
C ASN A 82 25.43 -15.89 -5.78
N VAL A 83 25.64 -16.76 -4.79
CA VAL A 83 24.92 -18.02 -4.66
C VAL A 83 23.55 -17.78 -4.01
N TRP A 84 23.45 -16.88 -3.04
CA TRP A 84 22.19 -16.51 -2.39
C TRP A 84 21.14 -16.02 -3.42
N GLU A 85 21.55 -15.15 -4.34
CA GLU A 85 20.68 -14.61 -5.40
C GLU A 85 20.19 -15.65 -6.42
N THR A 86 20.70 -16.89 -6.39
CA THR A 86 20.17 -17.98 -7.23
C THR A 86 18.89 -18.60 -6.66
N TYR A 87 18.64 -18.43 -5.36
CA TYR A 87 17.54 -19.08 -4.63
C TYR A 87 17.45 -20.61 -4.89
N ASN A 88 18.61 -21.26 -5.05
CA ASN A 88 18.69 -22.69 -5.32
C ASN A 88 18.34 -23.55 -4.07
N ALA A 89 18.42 -24.87 -4.21
CA ALA A 89 18.12 -25.78 -3.10
C ALA A 89 19.00 -25.54 -1.86
N GLN A 90 20.28 -25.22 -2.02
CA GLN A 90 21.19 -24.94 -0.91
C GLN A 90 20.75 -23.69 -0.13
N VAL A 91 20.34 -22.63 -0.83
CA VAL A 91 19.79 -21.41 -0.21
C VAL A 91 18.56 -21.72 0.61
N LEU A 92 17.63 -22.50 0.05
CA LEU A 92 16.39 -22.91 0.75
C LEU A 92 16.68 -23.78 1.98
N GLU A 93 17.65 -24.69 1.92
CA GLU A 93 18.06 -25.49 3.07
C GLU A 93 18.60 -24.62 4.21
N VAL A 94 19.49 -23.67 3.89
CA VAL A 94 20.08 -22.79 4.89
C VAL A 94 19.07 -21.80 5.47
N ALA A 95 18.13 -21.30 4.65
CA ALA A 95 17.07 -20.39 5.07
C ALA A 95 15.89 -21.08 5.80
N ARG A 96 15.85 -22.43 5.82
CA ARG A 96 14.72 -23.21 6.37
C ARG A 96 14.34 -22.84 7.82
N PRO A 97 15.28 -22.65 8.77
CA PRO A 97 14.92 -22.24 10.12
C PRO A 97 14.21 -20.87 10.16
N ALA A 98 14.72 -19.90 9.40
CA ALA A 98 14.12 -18.57 9.29
C ALA A 98 12.71 -18.63 8.71
N LEU A 99 12.51 -19.39 7.62
CA LEU A 99 11.20 -19.61 7.01
C LEU A 99 10.20 -20.29 7.97
N LYS A 100 10.67 -21.22 8.81
CA LYS A 100 9.84 -21.89 9.82
C LYS A 100 9.37 -20.89 10.87
N THR A 101 10.28 -20.12 11.47
CA THR A 101 9.95 -19.09 12.47
C THR A 101 9.02 -18.03 11.86
N PHE A 102 9.27 -17.64 10.61
CA PHE A 102 8.44 -16.67 9.90
C PHE A 102 7.00 -17.16 9.71
N ARG A 103 6.80 -18.44 9.33
CA ARG A 103 5.46 -19.04 9.27
C ARG A 103 4.75 -19.07 10.61
N GLN A 104 5.48 -19.29 11.71
CA GLN A 104 4.92 -19.20 13.06
C GLN A 104 4.49 -17.76 13.38
N ALA A 105 5.27 -16.76 12.97
CA ALA A 105 4.88 -15.36 13.12
C ALA A 105 3.59 -15.04 12.35
N LEU A 106 3.47 -15.52 11.10
CA LEU A 106 2.26 -15.36 10.29
C LEU A 106 1.05 -16.14 10.83
N ALA A 107 1.21 -17.04 11.79
CA ALA A 107 0.09 -17.70 12.46
C ALA A 107 -0.59 -16.79 13.48
N LEU A 108 0.13 -15.79 14.00
CA LEU A 108 -0.42 -14.77 14.89
C LEU A 108 -1.10 -13.67 14.08
N PRO A 109 -2.23 -13.12 14.55
CA PRO A 109 -3.06 -12.23 13.76
C PRO A 109 -2.43 -10.86 13.51
N HIS A 110 -1.55 -10.39 14.40
CA HIS A 110 -0.99 -9.05 14.30
C HIS A 110 0.53 -9.01 14.47
N TRP A 111 1.20 -8.05 13.83
CA TRP A 111 2.56 -7.64 14.17
C TRP A 111 2.84 -6.19 13.72
N ARG A 112 3.83 -5.54 14.35
CA ARG A 112 4.25 -4.18 14.01
C ARG A 112 5.76 -4.02 14.19
N LEU A 113 6.45 -3.78 13.08
CA LEU A 113 7.88 -3.53 13.01
C LEU A 113 8.21 -2.08 13.32
N VAL A 114 7.36 -1.12 12.92
CA VAL A 114 7.61 0.29 13.21
C VAL A 114 7.50 0.57 14.71
N ASP A 115 8.61 1.07 15.25
CA ASP A 115 8.63 1.67 16.58
C ASP A 115 8.02 3.09 16.51
N PRO A 116 6.96 3.38 17.29
CA PRO A 116 6.41 4.74 17.42
C PRO A 116 7.47 5.83 17.65
N LYS A 117 8.55 5.51 18.37
CA LYS A 117 9.65 6.45 18.64
C LYS A 117 10.46 6.77 17.38
N GLN A 118 10.64 5.81 16.48
CA GLN A 118 11.33 6.01 15.21
C GLN A 118 10.52 6.89 14.25
N VAL A 119 9.18 6.78 14.28
CA VAL A 119 8.26 7.64 13.50
C VAL A 119 8.48 9.11 13.85
N ALA A 120 8.64 9.43 15.15
CA ALA A 120 8.86 10.79 15.62
C ALA A 120 10.21 11.39 15.17
N GLU A 121 11.14 10.54 14.73
CA GLU A 121 12.47 10.92 14.23
C GLU A 121 12.60 10.79 12.71
N PHE A 122 11.50 10.49 11.99
CA PHE A 122 11.48 10.22 10.55
C PHE A 122 12.41 9.06 10.14
N LYS A 123 12.57 8.06 11.00
CA LYS A 123 13.33 6.84 10.69
C LYS A 123 12.38 5.73 10.23
N THR A 124 12.79 5.01 9.19
CA THR A 124 12.04 3.88 8.61
C THR A 124 12.75 2.56 8.91
N PRO A 125 12.03 1.46 9.23
CA PRO A 125 12.61 0.14 9.45
C PRO A 125 12.97 -0.53 8.11
N ASP A 126 14.04 -0.01 7.49
CA ASP A 126 14.46 -0.42 6.16
C ASP A 126 14.96 -1.88 6.12
N GLU A 127 15.69 -2.32 7.15
CA GLU A 127 16.25 -3.67 7.21
C GLU A 127 15.18 -4.74 7.37
N GLU A 128 14.21 -4.53 8.26
CA GLU A 128 13.12 -5.47 8.43
C GLU A 128 12.27 -5.57 7.17
N TYR A 129 12.02 -4.45 6.48
CA TYR A 129 11.29 -4.45 5.21
C TYR A 129 12.03 -5.10 4.05
N LYS A 130 13.35 -4.93 3.97
CA LYS A 130 14.19 -5.71 3.04
C LYS A 130 14.05 -7.21 3.34
N ALA A 131 14.09 -7.59 4.61
CA ALA A 131 13.94 -8.98 5.03
C ALA A 131 12.56 -9.56 4.69
N LEU A 132 11.46 -8.81 4.84
CA LEU A 132 10.12 -9.26 4.42
C LEU A 132 10.06 -9.57 2.92
N ARG A 133 10.65 -8.69 2.09
CA ARG A 133 10.75 -8.92 0.65
C ARG A 133 11.59 -10.17 0.34
N GLU A 134 12.65 -10.38 1.12
CA GLU A 134 13.51 -11.55 0.98
C GLU A 134 12.79 -12.86 1.33
N PHE A 135 11.99 -12.87 2.40
CA PHE A 135 11.09 -14.00 2.70
C PHE A 135 10.13 -14.30 1.55
N ALA A 136 9.55 -13.28 0.91
CA ALA A 136 8.68 -13.48 -0.25
C ALA A 136 9.41 -14.14 -1.43
N ARG A 137 10.67 -13.78 -1.67
CA ARG A 137 11.50 -14.40 -2.73
C ARG A 137 11.88 -15.84 -2.41
N LEU A 138 12.25 -16.12 -1.16
CA LEU A 138 12.52 -17.48 -0.68
C LEU A 138 11.28 -18.38 -0.80
N LEU A 139 10.09 -17.87 -0.40
CA LEU A 139 8.83 -18.60 -0.54
C LEU A 139 8.46 -18.84 -2.01
N ARG A 140 8.73 -17.89 -2.90
CA ARG A 140 8.57 -18.09 -4.35
C ARG A 140 9.49 -19.21 -4.84
N ALA A 141 10.76 -19.22 -4.43
CA ALA A 141 11.69 -20.28 -4.82
C ALA A 141 11.30 -21.65 -4.27
N GLU A 142 10.80 -21.71 -3.03
CA GLU A 142 10.21 -22.92 -2.45
C GLU A 142 9.01 -23.41 -3.26
N ALA A 143 8.11 -22.52 -3.68
CA ALA A 143 6.96 -22.86 -4.53
C ALA A 143 7.41 -23.54 -5.84
N LEU A 144 8.44 -22.98 -6.50
CA LEU A 144 9.01 -23.57 -7.72
C LEU A 144 9.69 -24.92 -7.45
N GLN A 145 10.35 -25.09 -6.30
CA GLN A 145 10.94 -26.37 -5.91
C GLN A 145 9.87 -27.44 -5.65
N ARG A 146 8.78 -27.10 -4.96
CA ARG A 146 7.64 -28.00 -4.71
C ARG A 146 6.97 -28.41 -6.03
N LYS A 147 6.70 -27.46 -6.92
CA LYS A 147 6.20 -27.74 -8.28
C LYS A 147 7.10 -28.72 -9.04
N ARG A 148 8.43 -28.52 -9.04
CA ARG A 148 9.37 -29.43 -9.72
C ARG A 148 9.34 -30.86 -9.17
N LYS A 149 8.94 -31.04 -7.91
CA LYS A 149 8.76 -32.35 -7.28
C LYS A 149 7.38 -32.96 -7.51
N GLY A 150 6.51 -32.30 -8.29
CA GLY A 150 5.13 -32.71 -8.53
C GLY A 150 4.13 -32.27 -7.45
N ASP A 151 4.59 -31.57 -6.41
CA ASP A 151 3.75 -31.06 -5.32
C ASP A 151 3.20 -29.66 -5.67
N VAL A 152 2.20 -29.62 -6.55
CA VAL A 152 1.58 -28.37 -7.01
C VAL A 152 0.75 -27.71 -5.90
N ASP A 153 0.06 -28.51 -5.08
CA ASP A 153 -0.74 -28.01 -3.97
C ASP A 153 0.14 -27.35 -2.90
N GLY A 154 1.26 -27.99 -2.54
CA GLY A 154 2.26 -27.38 -1.67
C GLY A 154 2.92 -26.16 -2.29
N ALA A 155 3.07 -26.10 -3.62
CA ALA A 155 3.55 -24.87 -4.28
C ALA A 155 2.56 -23.70 -4.11
N LEU A 156 1.25 -23.98 -4.22
CA LEU A 156 0.20 -23.00 -3.96
C LEU A 156 0.18 -22.54 -2.50
N GLU A 157 0.47 -23.42 -1.54
CA GLU A 157 0.62 -23.07 -0.12
C GLU A 157 1.76 -22.06 0.11
N SER A 158 2.90 -22.24 -0.57
CA SER A 158 4.01 -21.27 -0.53
C SER A 158 3.59 -19.92 -1.13
N CYS A 159 2.87 -19.92 -2.27
CA CYS A 159 2.30 -18.69 -2.85
C CYS A 159 1.29 -18.02 -1.90
N GLN A 160 0.40 -18.79 -1.28
CA GLN A 160 -0.55 -18.29 -0.28
C GLN A 160 0.18 -17.65 0.90
N THR A 161 1.29 -18.23 1.36
CA THR A 161 2.09 -17.65 2.45
C THR A 161 2.62 -16.25 2.10
N ILE A 162 2.99 -16.01 0.84
CA ILE A 162 3.39 -14.67 0.35
C ILE A 162 2.21 -13.69 0.39
N LEU A 163 1.02 -14.14 -0.06
CA LEU A 163 -0.20 -13.32 -0.04
C LEU A 163 -0.63 -13.00 1.40
N LYS A 164 -0.48 -13.96 2.32
CA LYS A 164 -0.72 -13.77 3.74
C LYS A 164 0.23 -12.72 4.33
N LEU A 165 1.52 -12.80 4.02
CA LEU A 165 2.49 -11.76 4.38
C LEU A 165 2.04 -10.37 3.89
N CYS A 166 1.60 -10.27 2.63
CA CYS A 166 1.07 -9.01 2.09
C CYS A 166 -0.05 -8.43 2.96
N ARG A 167 -1.05 -9.24 3.33
CA ARG A 167 -2.16 -8.80 4.18
C ARG A 167 -1.73 -8.44 5.61
N HIS A 168 -0.72 -9.11 6.15
CA HIS A 168 -0.24 -8.82 7.51
C HIS A 168 0.48 -7.47 7.63
N ILE A 169 1.15 -7.01 6.57
CA ILE A 169 1.77 -5.68 6.55
C ILE A 169 0.71 -4.58 6.74
N SER A 170 -0.58 -4.85 6.50
CA SER A 170 -1.67 -3.90 6.73
C SER A 170 -1.78 -3.40 8.17
N ASP A 171 -1.14 -4.04 9.15
CA ASP A 171 -1.07 -3.55 10.53
C ASP A 171 -0.23 -2.27 10.68
N GLU A 172 0.60 -1.95 9.68
CA GLU A 172 1.45 -0.78 9.57
C GLU A 172 0.70 0.39 8.88
N PRO A 173 0.32 1.47 9.60
CA PRO A 173 -0.51 2.53 9.02
C PRO A 173 0.33 3.64 8.38
N TYR A 174 1.01 3.37 7.28
CA TYR A 174 1.68 4.42 6.50
C TYR A 174 1.86 4.00 5.06
N ILE A 175 2.06 4.98 4.20
CA ILE A 175 2.04 4.75 2.75
C ILE A 175 3.20 3.86 2.31
N LEU A 176 4.37 4.02 2.94
CA LEU A 176 5.50 3.14 2.64
C LEU A 176 5.14 1.66 2.83
N ALA A 177 4.43 1.30 3.90
CA ALA A 177 3.94 -0.07 4.11
C ALA A 177 3.06 -0.55 2.96
N PHE A 178 2.10 0.27 2.53
CA PHE A 178 1.22 -0.03 1.40
C PHE A 178 1.99 -0.25 0.09
N LEU A 179 3.05 0.54 -0.16
CA LEU A 179 3.93 0.33 -1.31
C LEU A 179 4.73 -0.97 -1.20
N PHE A 180 5.15 -1.37 0.01
CA PHE A 180 5.76 -2.67 0.24
C PHE A 180 4.78 -3.82 0.02
N GLN A 181 3.51 -3.66 0.43
CA GLN A 181 2.44 -4.61 0.13
C GLN A 181 2.30 -4.83 -1.37
N LYS A 182 2.22 -3.77 -2.17
CA LYS A 182 2.21 -3.87 -3.65
C LYS A 182 3.35 -4.75 -4.16
N ALA A 183 4.58 -4.49 -3.69
CA ALA A 183 5.76 -5.22 -4.15
C ALA A 183 5.70 -6.71 -3.79
N ILE A 184 5.30 -7.04 -2.56
CA ILE A 184 5.18 -8.44 -2.09
C ILE A 184 4.02 -9.14 -2.79
N PHE A 185 2.89 -8.45 -2.98
CA PHE A 185 1.75 -8.97 -3.72
C PHE A 185 2.12 -9.34 -5.16
N ALA A 186 2.88 -8.49 -5.85
CA ALA A 186 3.37 -8.77 -7.20
C ALA A 186 4.28 -10.00 -7.25
N ILE A 187 5.12 -10.24 -6.23
CA ILE A 187 5.92 -11.47 -6.12
C ILE A 187 4.99 -12.69 -5.98
N GLY A 188 4.00 -12.59 -5.10
CA GLY A 188 3.05 -13.68 -4.82
C GLY A 188 2.19 -14.06 -6.03
N THR A 189 1.59 -13.08 -6.71
CA THR A 189 0.73 -13.31 -7.87
C THR A 189 1.51 -13.76 -9.09
N ARG A 190 2.73 -13.25 -9.30
CA ARG A 190 3.63 -13.78 -10.35
C ARG A 190 4.02 -15.22 -10.08
N ALA A 191 4.47 -15.53 -8.86
CA ALA A 191 4.81 -16.91 -8.46
C ALA A 191 3.62 -17.84 -8.68
N LEU A 192 2.42 -17.40 -8.29
CA LEU A 192 1.19 -18.17 -8.44
C LEU A 192 0.83 -18.40 -9.92
N TRP A 193 0.65 -17.32 -10.69
CA TRP A 193 0.04 -17.41 -12.02
C TRP A 193 1.04 -17.67 -13.14
N ASP A 194 2.08 -16.85 -13.23
CA ASP A 194 3.04 -16.91 -14.35
C ASP A 194 4.05 -18.05 -14.19
N GLU A 195 4.16 -18.63 -13.00
CA GLU A 195 5.20 -19.64 -12.73
C GLU A 195 4.61 -20.97 -12.26
N VAL A 196 3.81 -21.00 -11.19
CA VAL A 196 3.26 -22.26 -10.69
C VAL A 196 2.13 -22.77 -11.60
N LEU A 197 1.13 -21.94 -11.88
CA LEU A 197 -0.07 -22.30 -12.65
C LEU A 197 0.03 -22.10 -14.17
N ALA A 198 1.22 -21.75 -14.68
CA ALA A 198 1.44 -21.53 -16.10
C ALA A 198 1.19 -22.79 -16.94
N ASP A 199 1.59 -23.94 -16.40
CA ASP A 199 1.60 -25.27 -17.03
C ASP A 199 1.21 -26.38 -16.04
N ALA A 200 0.88 -26.04 -14.80
CA ALA A 200 0.39 -26.99 -13.80
C ALA A 200 -1.04 -26.66 -13.34
N ASP A 201 -1.70 -27.66 -12.80
CA ASP A 201 -3.08 -27.58 -12.32
C ASP A 201 -3.13 -28.14 -10.89
N ALA A 202 -3.84 -27.46 -10.00
CA ALA A 202 -3.88 -27.79 -8.57
C ALA A 202 -5.20 -28.48 -8.19
N SER A 203 -5.33 -28.89 -6.93
CA SER A 203 -6.61 -29.37 -6.41
C SER A 203 -7.62 -28.23 -6.23
N ALA A 204 -8.91 -28.58 -6.24
CA ALA A 204 -9.98 -27.63 -5.94
C ALA A 204 -9.82 -27.01 -4.54
N THR A 205 -9.30 -27.77 -3.57
CA THR A 205 -9.04 -27.30 -2.20
C THR A 205 -7.96 -26.23 -2.19
N ALA A 206 -6.83 -26.46 -2.88
CA ALA A 206 -5.75 -25.49 -2.98
C ALA A 206 -6.21 -24.17 -3.63
N TYR A 207 -7.02 -24.24 -4.69
CA TYR A 207 -7.61 -23.04 -5.29
C TYR A 207 -8.51 -22.25 -4.33
N ARG A 208 -9.38 -22.93 -3.58
CA ARG A 208 -10.27 -22.27 -2.62
C ARG A 208 -9.48 -21.56 -1.51
N VAL A 209 -8.41 -22.18 -1.02
CA VAL A 209 -7.56 -21.60 0.03
C VAL A 209 -6.85 -20.33 -0.45
N VAL A 210 -6.23 -20.36 -1.65
CA VAL A 210 -5.57 -19.17 -2.21
C VAL A 210 -6.59 -18.07 -2.53
N LEU A 211 -7.74 -18.43 -3.10
CA LEU A 211 -8.81 -17.48 -3.40
C LEU A 211 -9.36 -16.81 -2.13
N ALA A 212 -9.50 -17.55 -1.04
CA ALA A 212 -9.90 -17.00 0.25
C ALA A 212 -8.86 -16.00 0.80
N GLU A 213 -7.57 -16.30 0.69
CA GLU A 213 -6.51 -15.38 1.13
C GLU A 213 -6.47 -14.09 0.29
N LEU A 214 -6.63 -14.18 -1.04
CA LEU A 214 -6.72 -13.01 -1.91
C LEU A 214 -7.88 -12.09 -1.50
N ARG A 215 -9.07 -12.68 -1.28
CA ARG A 215 -10.28 -11.94 -0.92
C ARG A 215 -10.27 -11.40 0.51
N ALA A 216 -9.46 -11.98 1.39
CA ALA A 216 -9.30 -11.50 2.76
C ALA A 216 -8.55 -10.15 2.84
N TRP A 217 -7.86 -9.76 1.76
CA TRP A 217 -7.18 -8.47 1.70
C TRP A 217 -8.13 -7.35 1.24
N ASP A 218 -8.53 -6.51 2.18
CA ASP A 218 -9.33 -5.30 1.95
C ASP A 218 -8.42 -4.12 1.61
N ILE A 219 -8.12 -3.97 0.31
CA ILE A 219 -7.23 -2.93 -0.21
C ILE A 219 -7.76 -1.53 0.09
N ASP A 220 -9.07 -1.28 -0.05
CA ASP A 220 -9.66 0.04 0.15
C ASP A 220 -9.50 0.48 1.62
N ARG A 221 -9.81 -0.41 2.57
CA ARG A 221 -9.59 -0.17 4.00
C ARG A 221 -8.12 0.12 4.30
N ASP A 222 -7.22 -0.71 3.80
CA ASP A 222 -5.80 -0.60 4.10
C ASP A 222 -5.17 0.64 3.47
N PHE A 223 -5.59 1.01 2.26
CA PHE A 223 -5.16 2.22 1.59
C PHE A 223 -5.64 3.49 2.31
N VAL A 224 -6.93 3.54 2.71
CA VAL A 224 -7.47 4.65 3.51
C VAL A 224 -6.76 4.74 4.86
N ARG A 225 -6.48 3.60 5.51
CA ARG A 225 -5.73 3.55 6.76
C ARG A 225 -4.32 4.09 6.61
N ALA A 226 -3.62 3.73 5.53
CA ALA A 226 -2.29 4.25 5.22
C ALA A 226 -2.29 5.77 5.01
N LEU A 227 -3.27 6.33 4.28
CA LEU A 227 -3.43 7.78 4.10
C LEU A 227 -3.72 8.51 5.41
N LYS A 228 -4.56 7.94 6.28
CA LYS A 228 -4.85 8.49 7.61
C LYS A 228 -3.60 8.49 8.50
N GLY A 229 -2.82 7.41 8.46
CA GLY A 229 -1.57 7.33 9.18
C GLY A 229 -0.53 8.32 8.66
N GLU A 230 -0.44 8.50 7.35
CA GLU A 230 0.43 9.54 6.76
C GLU A 230 0.01 10.95 7.21
N ARG A 231 -1.29 11.26 7.27
CA ARG A 231 -1.78 12.52 7.83
C ARG A 231 -1.33 12.72 9.28
N VAL A 232 -1.30 11.67 10.10
CA VAL A 232 -0.77 11.75 11.47
C VAL A 232 0.73 12.02 11.46
N VAL A 233 1.50 11.25 10.70
CA VAL A 233 2.97 11.37 10.68
C VAL A 233 3.41 12.69 10.05
N ALA A 234 3.07 12.93 8.79
CA ALA A 234 3.50 14.09 8.02
C ALA A 234 2.69 15.35 8.34
N GLY A 235 1.39 15.22 8.64
CA GLY A 235 0.50 16.37 8.89
C GLY A 235 0.43 16.84 10.34
N ILE A 236 0.91 16.05 11.32
CA ILE A 236 0.84 16.40 12.74
C ILE A 236 2.20 16.25 13.42
N LEU A 237 2.72 15.02 13.53
CA LEU A 237 3.94 14.74 14.30
C LEU A 237 5.17 15.47 13.73
N ALA A 238 5.30 15.50 12.42
CA ALA A 238 6.38 16.21 11.73
C ALA A 238 6.40 17.72 12.08
N TYR A 239 5.24 18.36 12.04
CA TYR A 239 5.11 19.78 12.35
C TYR A 239 5.34 20.07 13.84
N ASP A 240 4.89 19.20 14.74
CA ASP A 240 5.17 19.32 16.16
C ASP A 240 6.67 19.22 16.46
N PHE A 241 7.38 18.32 15.78
CA PHE A 241 8.84 18.23 15.85
C PHE A 241 9.52 19.54 15.42
N PHE A 242 9.16 20.09 14.26
CA PHE A 242 9.73 21.36 13.79
C PHE A 242 9.40 22.52 14.72
N ARG A 243 8.17 22.59 15.24
CA ARG A 243 7.72 23.66 16.15
C ARG A 243 8.50 23.65 17.47
N ARG A 244 8.81 22.47 18.01
CA ARG A 244 9.64 22.32 19.23
C ARG A 244 11.08 22.78 19.02
N LYS A 245 11.66 22.55 17.84
CA LYS A 245 13.05 22.92 17.54
C LYS A 245 13.23 24.39 17.16
N VAL A 246 12.25 24.99 16.47
CA VAL A 246 12.36 26.35 15.92
C VAL A 246 11.11 27.17 16.27
N TRP A 247 10.95 27.52 17.56
CA TRP A 247 9.72 28.21 18.03
C TRP A 247 9.46 29.54 17.31
N LEU A 248 10.52 30.22 16.85
CA LEU A 248 10.45 31.56 16.24
C LEU A 248 9.68 31.53 14.91
N LEU A 249 9.58 30.37 14.28
CA LEU A 249 8.85 30.15 13.03
C LEU A 249 7.46 29.52 13.25
N SER A 250 6.94 29.51 14.48
CA SER A 250 5.68 28.81 14.83
C SER A 250 4.49 29.17 13.93
N THR A 251 4.30 30.44 13.58
CA THR A 251 3.24 30.89 12.64
C THR A 251 3.43 30.29 11.25
N TRP A 252 4.66 30.30 10.76
CA TRP A 252 5.02 29.79 9.44
C TRP A 252 4.83 28.26 9.37
N ILE A 253 5.25 27.55 10.42
CA ILE A 253 5.04 26.10 10.59
C ILE A 253 3.54 25.79 10.61
N ALA A 254 2.74 26.55 11.36
CA ALA A 254 1.29 26.36 11.45
C ALA A 254 0.56 26.64 10.13
N ALA A 255 1.02 27.61 9.33
CA ALA A 255 0.47 27.88 8.00
C ALA A 255 0.73 26.70 7.04
N ASN A 256 1.95 26.15 7.05
CA ASN A 256 2.28 24.95 6.28
C ASN A 256 1.46 23.73 6.75
N GLN A 257 1.33 23.53 8.06
CA GLN A 257 0.54 22.44 8.64
C GLN A 257 -0.92 22.52 8.21
N SER A 258 -1.50 23.72 8.21
CA SER A 258 -2.90 23.93 7.81
C SER A 258 -3.13 23.51 6.35
N LEU A 259 -2.19 23.81 5.45
CA LEU A 259 -2.27 23.38 4.05
C LEU A 259 -2.18 21.85 3.92
N THR A 260 -1.28 21.21 4.68
CA THR A 260 -1.14 19.75 4.68
C THR A 260 -2.40 19.05 5.18
N LEU A 261 -2.99 19.52 6.28
CA LEU A 261 -4.26 18.96 6.79
C LEU A 261 -5.42 19.18 5.82
N ASP A 262 -5.49 20.35 5.17
CA ASP A 262 -6.50 20.63 4.15
C ASP A 262 -6.37 19.71 2.93
N PHE A 263 -5.14 19.42 2.50
CA PHE A 263 -4.87 18.45 1.44
C PHE A 263 -5.43 17.06 1.79
N TYR A 264 -5.09 16.50 2.96
CA TYR A 264 -5.60 15.19 3.36
C TYR A 264 -7.12 15.17 3.58
N ARG A 265 -7.71 16.29 4.02
CA ARG A 265 -9.16 16.47 4.15
C ARG A 265 -9.88 16.31 2.81
N GLN A 266 -9.26 16.77 1.72
CA GLN A 266 -9.81 16.64 0.36
C GLN A 266 -9.46 15.29 -0.28
N LEU A 267 -8.28 14.73 0.02
CA LEU A 267 -7.81 13.47 -0.54
C LEU A 267 -8.56 12.24 0.00
N LEU A 268 -8.78 12.18 1.33
CA LEU A 268 -9.35 11.01 1.99
C LEU A 268 -10.74 10.60 1.45
N PRO A 269 -11.68 11.53 1.20
CA PRO A 269 -12.97 11.18 0.59
C PRO A 269 -12.86 10.54 -0.80
N ILE A 270 -11.80 10.85 -1.57
CA ILE A 270 -11.56 10.22 -2.86
C ILE A 270 -11.17 8.75 -2.65
N ALA A 271 -10.27 8.48 -1.72
CA ALA A 271 -9.86 7.11 -1.37
C ALA A 271 -11.01 6.30 -0.77
N GLN A 272 -11.81 6.90 0.12
CA GLN A 272 -12.95 6.24 0.78
C GLN A 272 -14.07 5.83 -0.18
N LYS A 273 -14.17 6.46 -1.36
CA LYS A 273 -15.13 6.07 -2.38
C LYS A 273 -14.78 4.73 -3.05
N GLY A 274 -13.50 4.35 -3.04
CA GLY A 274 -12.96 3.17 -3.73
C GLY A 274 -12.87 3.35 -5.25
N VAL A 275 -12.31 2.33 -5.91
CA VAL A 275 -12.12 2.30 -7.36
C VAL A 275 -13.46 2.21 -8.13
N PRO A 276 -13.60 2.86 -9.31
CA PRO A 276 -12.61 3.70 -9.98
C PRO A 276 -12.46 5.09 -9.35
N TYR A 277 -11.22 5.52 -9.16
CA TYR A 277 -10.91 6.82 -8.56
C TYR A 277 -11.10 7.97 -9.55
N ASP A 278 -11.54 9.13 -9.04
CA ASP A 278 -11.74 10.36 -9.81
C ASP A 278 -10.40 11.06 -10.09
N ARG A 279 -9.74 10.64 -11.18
CA ARG A 279 -8.44 11.19 -11.62
C ARG A 279 -8.45 12.71 -11.78
N GLN A 280 -9.57 13.29 -12.25
CA GLN A 280 -9.67 14.74 -12.43
C GLN A 280 -9.65 15.47 -11.10
N LYS A 281 -10.34 14.97 -10.07
CA LYS A 281 -10.27 15.55 -8.72
C LYS A 281 -8.88 15.45 -8.12
N ILE A 282 -8.19 14.32 -8.31
CA ILE A 282 -6.82 14.14 -7.84
C ILE A 282 -5.88 15.17 -8.49
N SER A 283 -5.89 15.29 -9.82
CA SER A 283 -5.04 16.25 -10.52
C SER A 283 -5.35 17.71 -10.17
N ARG A 284 -6.63 18.06 -9.94
CA ARG A 284 -7.00 19.40 -9.46
C ARG A 284 -6.46 19.68 -8.06
N LEU A 285 -6.51 18.69 -7.17
CA LEU A 285 -5.98 18.82 -5.81
C LEU A 285 -4.46 19.03 -5.83
N THR A 286 -3.73 18.27 -6.64
CA THR A 286 -2.28 18.46 -6.82
C THR A 286 -1.96 19.83 -7.39
N ALA A 287 -2.68 20.27 -8.43
CA ALA A 287 -2.48 21.58 -9.03
C ALA A 287 -2.75 22.74 -8.05
N ASP A 288 -3.78 22.63 -7.21
CA ASP A 288 -4.08 23.62 -6.16
C ASP A 288 -2.95 23.72 -5.12
N VAL A 289 -2.40 22.59 -4.66
CA VAL A 289 -1.23 22.60 -3.76
C VAL A 289 -0.01 23.18 -4.45
N MET A 290 0.27 22.83 -5.70
CA MET A 290 1.39 23.39 -6.45
C MET A 290 1.26 24.91 -6.62
N GLN A 291 0.07 25.40 -6.98
CA GLN A 291 -0.21 26.82 -7.13
C GLN A 291 -0.03 27.58 -5.80
N LYS A 292 -0.56 27.05 -4.70
CA LYS A 292 -0.42 27.67 -3.36
C LYS A 292 1.02 27.69 -2.85
N THR A 293 1.86 26.76 -3.30
CA THR A 293 3.23 26.61 -2.80
C THR A 293 4.27 27.30 -3.68
N GLN A 294 3.99 27.52 -4.97
CA GLN A 294 4.92 28.16 -5.91
C GLN A 294 5.27 29.59 -5.52
N GLY A 295 6.57 29.89 -5.38
CA GLY A 295 7.06 31.22 -4.98
C GLY A 295 6.63 31.66 -3.58
N SER A 296 6.10 30.74 -2.76
CA SER A 296 5.54 31.04 -1.44
C SER A 296 6.42 30.52 -0.31
N THR A 297 6.09 30.92 0.92
CA THR A 297 6.69 30.36 2.12
C THR A 297 6.11 28.97 2.48
N LEU A 298 5.11 28.45 1.78
CA LEU A 298 4.43 27.18 2.09
C LEU A 298 5.13 25.92 1.56
N HIS A 299 6.44 25.99 1.28
CA HIS A 299 7.19 24.90 0.66
C HIS A 299 7.33 23.64 1.56
N LEU A 300 7.28 23.79 2.90
CA LEU A 300 7.37 22.64 3.80
C LEU A 300 6.15 21.71 3.64
N ALA A 301 4.96 22.27 3.39
CA ALA A 301 3.77 21.47 3.06
C ALA A 301 3.98 20.62 1.80
N ARG A 302 4.58 21.20 0.75
CA ARG A 302 4.90 20.47 -0.49
C ARG A 302 5.87 19.30 -0.28
N ILE A 303 6.80 19.43 0.68
CA ILE A 303 7.77 18.37 0.99
C ILE A 303 7.10 17.22 1.78
N LEU A 304 6.16 17.54 2.66
CA LEU A 304 5.55 16.57 3.58
C LEU A 304 4.29 15.90 3.02
N ILE A 305 3.63 16.52 2.04
CA ILE A 305 2.48 15.92 1.35
C ILE A 305 2.93 14.80 0.42
N VAL A 306 2.10 13.77 0.29
CA VAL A 306 2.30 12.68 -0.68
C VAL A 306 2.01 13.12 -2.10
N GLN A 307 2.60 12.43 -3.08
CA GLN A 307 2.25 12.59 -4.48
C GLN A 307 1.03 11.71 -4.80
N PRO A 308 -0.17 12.29 -4.96
CA PRO A 308 -1.40 11.49 -4.95
C PRO A 308 -1.64 10.79 -6.29
N GLU A 309 -1.18 11.30 -7.43
CA GLU A 309 -1.37 10.66 -8.73
C GLU A 309 -0.76 9.25 -8.77
N GLU A 310 0.55 9.12 -8.54
CA GLU A 310 1.25 7.82 -8.60
C GLU A 310 0.77 6.86 -7.52
N LEU A 311 0.34 7.41 -6.38
CA LEU A 311 -0.15 6.62 -5.26
C LEU A 311 -1.52 6.01 -5.56
N PHE A 312 -2.45 6.78 -6.12
CA PHE A 312 -3.77 6.27 -6.51
C PHE A 312 -3.69 5.36 -7.74
N ASP A 313 -2.75 5.62 -8.65
CA ASP A 313 -2.42 4.68 -9.74
C ASP A 313 -1.96 3.35 -9.17
N THR A 314 -1.07 3.37 -8.19
CA THR A 314 -0.61 2.17 -7.50
C THR A 314 -1.76 1.42 -6.83
N ALA A 315 -2.67 2.11 -6.12
CA ALA A 315 -3.84 1.45 -5.53
C ALA A 315 -4.74 0.80 -6.60
N THR A 316 -4.98 1.51 -7.72
CA THR A 316 -5.76 0.99 -8.86
C THR A 316 -5.13 -0.26 -9.47
N GLU A 317 -3.81 -0.26 -9.66
CA GLU A 317 -3.04 -1.40 -10.17
C GLU A 317 -3.19 -2.63 -9.27
N VAL A 318 -3.10 -2.45 -7.94
CA VAL A 318 -3.23 -3.55 -6.98
C VAL A 318 -4.65 -4.15 -7.03
N HIS A 319 -5.69 -3.32 -7.10
CA HIS A 319 -7.06 -3.81 -7.29
C HIS A 319 -7.22 -4.60 -8.59
N ALA A 320 -6.63 -4.12 -9.68
CA ALA A 320 -6.74 -4.79 -10.98
C ALA A 320 -6.11 -6.19 -10.89
N LEU A 321 -4.92 -6.27 -10.32
CA LEU A 321 -4.19 -7.51 -10.14
C LEU A 321 -4.91 -8.50 -9.22
N GLN A 322 -5.46 -8.03 -8.11
CA GLN A 322 -6.27 -8.87 -7.21
C GLN A 322 -7.49 -9.42 -7.94
N ARG A 323 -8.34 -8.55 -8.50
CA ARG A 323 -9.61 -8.95 -9.12
C ARG A 323 -9.43 -9.87 -10.33
N VAL A 324 -8.44 -9.58 -11.19
CA VAL A 324 -8.14 -10.45 -12.34
C VAL A 324 -7.64 -11.82 -11.86
N THR A 325 -6.80 -11.86 -10.82
CA THR A 325 -6.30 -13.13 -10.24
C THR A 325 -7.43 -13.92 -9.58
N GLU A 326 -8.33 -13.27 -8.84
CA GLU A 326 -9.51 -13.90 -8.25
C GLU A 326 -10.39 -14.57 -9.30
N VAL A 327 -10.73 -13.84 -10.38
CA VAL A 327 -11.53 -14.40 -11.48
C VAL A 327 -10.80 -15.55 -12.16
N ALA A 328 -9.49 -15.41 -12.37
CA ALA A 328 -8.69 -16.44 -13.01
C ALA A 328 -8.66 -17.74 -12.18
N LEU A 329 -8.51 -17.66 -10.85
CA LEU A 329 -8.61 -18.82 -9.95
C LEU A 329 -10.03 -19.39 -9.91
N ALA A 330 -11.05 -18.54 -9.88
CA ALA A 330 -12.46 -18.98 -9.90
C ALA A 330 -12.79 -19.74 -11.20
N LEU A 331 -12.24 -19.32 -12.34
CA LEU A 331 -12.39 -20.02 -13.62
C LEU A 331 -11.71 -21.40 -13.60
N ARG A 332 -10.51 -21.51 -13.01
CA ARG A 332 -9.82 -22.81 -12.80
C ARG A 332 -10.64 -23.73 -11.91
N LEU A 333 -11.18 -23.20 -10.82
CA LEU A 333 -12.02 -23.94 -9.89
C LEU A 333 -13.35 -24.37 -10.53
N TYR A 334 -13.99 -23.51 -11.33
CA TYR A 334 -15.19 -23.85 -12.09
C TYR A 334 -14.92 -25.03 -13.03
N ARG A 335 -13.80 -25.01 -13.79
CA ARG A 335 -13.41 -26.11 -14.66
C ARG A 335 -13.18 -27.40 -13.88
N LYS A 336 -12.56 -27.34 -12.69
CA LYS A 336 -12.34 -28.53 -11.85
C LYS A 336 -13.65 -29.23 -11.49
N GLU A 337 -14.72 -28.48 -11.30
CA GLU A 337 -16.01 -29.04 -10.92
C GLU A 337 -16.90 -29.43 -12.11
N HIS A 338 -16.79 -28.74 -13.26
CA HIS A 338 -17.69 -28.92 -14.40
C HIS A 338 -17.02 -29.55 -15.64
N GLY A 339 -15.69 -29.70 -15.63
CA GLY A 339 -14.91 -30.22 -16.77
C GLY A 339 -14.66 -29.20 -17.90
N HIS A 340 -15.34 -28.05 -17.90
CA HIS A 340 -15.18 -27.00 -18.92
C HIS A 340 -15.16 -25.60 -18.30
N TYR A 341 -14.63 -24.61 -19.02
CA TYR A 341 -14.77 -23.20 -18.64
C TYR A 341 -16.17 -22.65 -18.99
N PRO A 342 -16.70 -21.67 -18.24
CA PRO A 342 -18.04 -21.13 -18.48
C PRO A 342 -18.10 -20.25 -19.74
N GLU A 343 -19.30 -20.01 -20.27
CA GLU A 343 -19.49 -19.09 -21.41
C GLU A 343 -19.33 -17.61 -21.03
N ASN A 344 -19.60 -17.26 -19.77
CA ASN A 344 -19.49 -15.91 -19.24
C ASN A 344 -19.15 -15.93 -17.74
N LEU A 345 -18.77 -14.76 -17.20
CA LEU A 345 -18.37 -14.64 -15.79
C LEU A 345 -19.54 -14.79 -14.81
N GLN A 346 -20.79 -14.56 -15.24
CA GLN A 346 -21.96 -14.70 -14.36
C GLN A 346 -22.13 -16.13 -13.85
N ALA A 347 -21.69 -17.14 -14.62
CA ALA A 347 -21.70 -18.54 -14.17
C ALA A 347 -20.79 -18.82 -12.96
N LEU A 348 -19.88 -17.90 -12.60
CA LEU A 348 -19.05 -18.02 -11.40
C LEU A 348 -19.82 -17.62 -10.11
N VAL A 349 -20.97 -16.96 -10.24
CA VAL A 349 -21.74 -16.38 -9.14
C VAL A 349 -22.95 -17.26 -8.78
N PRO A 350 -23.31 -17.44 -7.49
CA PRO A 350 -22.61 -16.95 -6.30
C PRO A 350 -21.57 -17.93 -5.75
N LYS A 351 -21.44 -19.12 -6.36
CA LYS A 351 -20.70 -20.25 -5.77
C LYS A 351 -19.19 -20.03 -5.69
N PHE A 352 -18.58 -19.49 -6.74
CA PHE A 352 -17.12 -19.29 -6.82
C PHE A 352 -16.72 -17.85 -6.50
N LEU A 353 -17.58 -16.88 -6.84
CA LEU A 353 -17.42 -15.45 -6.57
C LEU A 353 -18.74 -14.85 -6.05
N PRO A 354 -18.69 -13.85 -5.15
CA PRO A 354 -19.90 -13.21 -4.63
C PRO A 354 -20.62 -12.36 -5.68
N SER A 355 -19.88 -11.78 -6.61
CA SER A 355 -20.34 -11.01 -7.76
C SER A 355 -19.25 -11.02 -8.82
N VAL A 356 -19.58 -10.65 -10.06
CA VAL A 356 -18.56 -10.42 -11.09
C VAL A 356 -17.78 -9.15 -10.73
N PRO A 357 -16.45 -9.20 -10.52
CA PRO A 357 -15.69 -8.02 -10.15
C PRO A 357 -15.68 -6.98 -11.28
N SER A 358 -15.81 -5.71 -10.91
CA SER A 358 -15.60 -4.61 -11.84
C SER A 358 -14.11 -4.34 -12.06
N ASP A 359 -13.76 -3.83 -13.22
CA ASP A 359 -12.47 -3.28 -13.55
C ASP A 359 -12.26 -1.97 -12.80
N PRO A 360 -11.14 -1.80 -12.07
CA PRO A 360 -10.90 -0.60 -11.27
C PRO A 360 -10.59 0.65 -12.10
N TYR A 361 -10.38 0.53 -13.42
CA TYR A 361 -10.11 1.68 -14.28
C TYR A 361 -11.38 2.31 -14.84
N ASP A 362 -12.39 1.52 -15.21
CA ASP A 362 -13.63 2.04 -15.84
C ASP A 362 -14.94 1.62 -15.16
N GLY A 363 -14.87 0.82 -14.10
CA GLY A 363 -16.03 0.37 -13.33
C GLY A 363 -16.93 -0.64 -14.03
N LYS A 364 -16.62 -1.06 -15.26
CA LYS A 364 -17.37 -2.10 -15.99
C LYS A 364 -16.92 -3.49 -15.53
N PRO A 365 -17.67 -4.58 -15.79
CA PRO A 365 -17.20 -5.93 -15.49
C PRO A 365 -15.83 -6.21 -16.11
N LEU A 366 -14.98 -6.99 -15.42
CA LEU A 366 -13.75 -7.51 -16.00
C LEU A 366 -14.03 -8.26 -17.31
N ARG A 367 -13.06 -8.20 -18.22
CA ARG A 367 -13.22 -8.73 -19.56
C ARG A 367 -12.84 -10.19 -19.57
N TYR A 368 -13.59 -10.99 -20.31
CA TYR A 368 -13.42 -12.42 -20.37
C TYR A 368 -13.58 -12.93 -21.79
N ARG A 369 -12.74 -13.90 -22.16
CA ARG A 369 -12.85 -14.64 -23.40
C ARG A 369 -12.53 -16.11 -23.15
N LYS A 370 -13.52 -16.97 -23.36
CA LYS A 370 -13.31 -18.42 -23.44
C LYS A 370 -12.47 -18.74 -24.67
N LEU A 371 -11.48 -19.62 -24.52
CA LEU A 371 -10.68 -20.18 -25.61
C LEU A 371 -11.01 -21.67 -25.76
N ALA A 372 -10.55 -22.29 -26.85
CA ALA A 372 -10.80 -23.71 -27.11
C ALA A 372 -10.35 -24.65 -25.98
N LYS A 373 -9.21 -24.36 -25.33
CA LYS A 373 -8.65 -25.15 -24.23
C LYS A 373 -8.42 -24.34 -22.94
N GLY A 374 -8.95 -23.13 -22.86
CA GLY A 374 -8.46 -22.13 -21.92
C GLY A 374 -9.33 -20.90 -21.80
N PHE A 375 -8.74 -19.82 -21.31
CA PHE A 375 -9.41 -18.52 -21.24
C PHE A 375 -8.42 -17.37 -21.19
N LYS A 376 -8.93 -16.17 -21.46
CA LYS A 376 -8.32 -14.90 -21.07
C LYS A 376 -9.27 -14.15 -20.14
N VAL A 377 -8.71 -13.55 -19.11
CA VAL A 377 -9.38 -12.54 -18.28
C VAL A 377 -8.47 -11.34 -18.13
N TRP A 378 -9.02 -10.14 -18.29
CA TRP A 378 -8.23 -8.92 -18.25
C TRP A 378 -8.95 -7.71 -17.69
N SER A 379 -8.12 -6.80 -17.19
CA SER A 379 -8.44 -5.40 -16.91
C SER A 379 -7.83 -4.53 -18.01
N ILE A 380 -8.48 -3.42 -18.39
CA ILE A 380 -8.04 -2.54 -19.48
C ILE A 380 -6.75 -1.76 -19.14
N GLY A 381 -6.36 -1.73 -17.87
CA GLY A 381 -5.07 -1.17 -17.45
C GLY A 381 -5.03 0.36 -17.50
N GLY A 382 -3.83 0.91 -17.24
CA GLY A 382 -3.65 2.33 -16.98
C GLY A 382 -3.85 3.27 -18.19
N ASN A 383 -3.80 2.74 -19.41
CA ASN A 383 -4.12 3.54 -20.61
C ASN A 383 -5.64 3.76 -20.77
N CYS A 384 -6.47 3.07 -19.97
CA CYS A 384 -7.93 3.09 -20.00
C CYS A 384 -8.52 2.77 -21.39
N LYS A 385 -7.83 1.95 -22.19
CA LYS A 385 -8.28 1.48 -23.50
C LYS A 385 -8.26 -0.04 -23.50
N ASP A 386 -9.36 -0.65 -23.96
CA ASP A 386 -9.43 -2.09 -24.10
C ASP A 386 -8.64 -2.51 -25.35
N ASP A 387 -7.49 -3.15 -25.13
CA ASP A 387 -6.63 -3.64 -26.20
C ASP A 387 -6.98 -5.09 -26.61
N GLY A 388 -8.14 -5.60 -26.18
CA GLY A 388 -8.71 -6.88 -26.61
C GLY A 388 -8.07 -8.12 -25.97
N GLY A 389 -7.42 -7.95 -24.82
CA GLY A 389 -6.74 -9.01 -24.07
C GLY A 389 -5.34 -9.32 -24.60
N VAL A 390 -4.59 -8.28 -25.00
CA VAL A 390 -3.20 -8.39 -25.47
C VAL A 390 -2.23 -8.19 -24.31
N LYS A 391 -1.49 -9.25 -23.95
CA LYS A 391 -0.53 -9.22 -22.84
C LYS A 391 0.66 -8.35 -23.21
N VAL A 392 0.91 -7.31 -22.42
CA VAL A 392 2.10 -6.44 -22.51
C VAL A 392 2.88 -6.45 -21.20
N ARG A 393 4.20 -6.24 -21.28
CA ARG A 393 5.06 -6.27 -20.08
C ARG A 393 4.76 -5.14 -19.09
N ASP A 394 4.52 -3.94 -19.61
CA ASP A 394 4.33 -2.73 -18.80
C ASP A 394 2.85 -2.29 -18.86
N TRP A 395 1.94 -3.21 -18.53
CA TRP A 395 0.49 -3.05 -18.66
C TRP A 395 -0.06 -1.84 -17.92
N TRP A 396 0.47 -1.54 -16.73
CA TRP A 396 0.03 -0.41 -15.92
C TRP A 396 0.21 0.95 -16.62
N ARG A 397 1.00 1.01 -17.71
CA ARG A 397 1.14 2.21 -18.56
C ARG A 397 0.62 2.04 -19.98
N ARG A 398 0.66 0.83 -20.54
CA ARG A 398 0.61 0.64 -22.01
C ARG A 398 -0.48 -0.30 -22.51
N GLY A 399 -1.25 -0.97 -21.65
CA GLY A 399 -2.35 -1.80 -22.11
C GLY A 399 -2.91 -2.76 -21.06
N ASP A 400 -3.55 -3.82 -21.53
CA ASP A 400 -4.32 -4.72 -20.67
C ASP A 400 -3.44 -5.51 -19.69
N LEU A 401 -3.93 -5.64 -18.45
CA LEU A 401 -3.47 -6.67 -17.50
C LEU A 401 -4.17 -7.99 -17.84
N VAL A 402 -3.45 -8.90 -18.49
CA VAL A 402 -4.03 -10.16 -18.97
C VAL A 402 -3.49 -11.36 -18.22
N LEU A 403 -4.40 -12.15 -17.64
CA LEU A 403 -4.13 -13.51 -17.20
C LEU A 403 -4.76 -14.50 -18.19
N GLU A 404 -3.93 -15.37 -18.76
CA GLU A 404 -4.30 -16.37 -19.75
C GLU A 404 -4.02 -17.77 -19.21
N SER A 405 -4.96 -18.69 -19.41
CA SER A 405 -4.78 -20.12 -19.22
C SER A 405 -4.88 -20.83 -20.57
N LYS A 406 -4.00 -21.81 -20.80
CA LYS A 406 -3.98 -22.66 -22.00
C LYS A 406 -4.34 -24.13 -21.75
N ILE A 407 -4.63 -24.50 -20.51
CA ILE A 407 -4.92 -25.89 -20.10
C ILE A 407 -6.31 -26.06 -19.51
#